data_AF-A0A7X7KD43-F1
#
_entry.id   AF-A0A7X7KD43-F1
#
_cell.length_a   1.000
_cell.length_b   1.000
_cell.length_c   1.000
_cell.angle_alpha   90.00
_cell.angle_beta   90.00
_cell.angle_gamma   90.00
#
_symmetry.space_group_name_H-M   'P 1'
#
loop_
_entity.id
_entity.type
_entity.pdbx_description
1 polymer ?
#
loop_
_entity_poly.entity_id
_entity_poly.type
_entity_poly.pdbx_seq_one_letter_code
_entity_poly.pdbx_strand_id
1 'polypeptide(L)'
;MPYEQFDRSRLHLKPLAERAHEIDRSVMIHPDSPCEPFEHESLPLLAERIVESARNERPIIFFCGAHVLRKGNGPLLIDMMERGFLTHLALNGAGAIHDFELAMIGATTESVARYVSEGQFGLWTETGRINDAAREAQHEGIGLGEAVGRLIERDEFPYRQTSVLAAGARLGVPVTVHVGIGLDIIHEHPNFDGAATGAASYADFLVFTQSVSRLEGGVFLNIGTAVTGPEVYLKALAMSRNAARREGRRIAQFTTGVFDIADLGDQLHSEAARNDPRYYFRPYKTVLVRTVADGGASCYVRGDHARTVPALYHQVIAAAKNKQTR
;
A
#
# COMPACT_ATOMS: atom_id res chain seq x y z
N MET A 1 27.85 16.84 -15.00
CA MET A 1 27.96 15.85 -13.90
C MET A 1 29.39 15.31 -13.90
N PRO A 2 30.15 15.41 -12.80
CA PRO A 2 31.57 15.02 -12.76
C PRO A 2 31.82 13.51 -12.54
N TYR A 3 30.78 12.74 -12.19
CA TYR A 3 30.87 11.30 -11.98
C TYR A 3 30.29 10.54 -13.18
N GLU A 4 30.94 9.44 -13.55
CA GLU A 4 30.42 8.51 -14.56
C GLU A 4 29.08 7.93 -14.11
N GLN A 5 28.16 7.79 -15.06
CA GLN A 5 26.84 7.19 -14.82
C GLN A 5 26.70 5.94 -15.66
N PHE A 6 25.94 4.97 -15.15
CA PHE A 6 25.61 3.77 -15.91
C PHE A 6 24.73 4.12 -17.12
N ASP A 7 25.18 3.72 -18.31
CA ASP A 7 24.41 3.91 -19.54
C ASP A 7 23.36 2.80 -19.68
N ARG A 8 22.12 3.15 -19.34
CA ARG A 8 20.96 2.25 -19.39
C ARG A 8 20.59 1.79 -20.81
N SER A 9 21.03 2.50 -21.86
CA SER A 9 20.77 2.07 -23.24
C SER A 9 21.43 0.73 -23.60
N ARG A 10 22.40 0.30 -22.79
CA ARG A 10 23.08 -1.00 -22.89
C ARG A 10 22.27 -2.17 -22.34
N LEU A 11 21.17 -1.91 -21.62
CA LEU A 11 20.33 -2.95 -21.05
C LEU A 11 19.47 -3.61 -22.13
N HIS A 12 19.36 -4.94 -22.03
CA HIS A 12 18.48 -5.71 -22.89
C HIS A 12 17.25 -6.14 -22.09
N LEU A 13 16.10 -5.56 -22.45
CA LEU A 13 14.82 -5.92 -21.86
C LEU A 13 14.17 -7.03 -22.69
N LYS A 14 13.59 -8.02 -22.01
CA LYS A 14 12.90 -9.15 -22.64
C LYS A 14 11.38 -8.98 -22.53
N PRO A 15 10.59 -9.61 -23.43
CA PRO A 15 9.15 -9.70 -23.26
C PRO A 15 8.79 -10.34 -21.92
N LEU A 16 7.85 -9.73 -21.20
CA LEU A 16 7.35 -10.22 -19.90
C LEU A 16 6.75 -11.63 -20.00
N ALA A 17 6.24 -12.00 -21.18
CA ALA A 17 5.74 -13.34 -21.47
C ALA A 17 6.84 -14.42 -21.43
N GLU A 18 8.12 -14.07 -21.58
CA GLU A 18 9.25 -15.00 -21.45
C GLU A 18 9.68 -15.23 -20.00
N ARG A 19 9.17 -14.43 -19.05
CA ARG A 19 9.48 -14.57 -17.63
C ARG A 19 8.78 -15.79 -17.05
N ALA A 20 9.51 -16.56 -16.25
CA ALA A 20 8.93 -17.57 -15.37
C ALA A 20 8.32 -16.87 -14.16
N HIS A 21 6.98 -16.90 -14.06
CA HIS A 21 6.23 -16.28 -12.98
C HIS A 21 6.00 -17.26 -11.83
N GLU A 22 6.26 -16.83 -10.59
CA GLU A 22 6.05 -17.67 -9.40
C GLU A 22 4.63 -17.56 -8.83
N ILE A 23 3.90 -16.52 -9.21
CA ILE A 23 2.55 -16.24 -8.71
C ILE A 23 1.61 -15.98 -9.88
N ASP A 24 0.43 -16.58 -9.84
CA ASP A 24 -0.67 -16.33 -10.75
C ASP A 24 -1.97 -16.01 -10.00
N ARG A 25 -3.07 -15.84 -10.74
CA ARG A 25 -4.39 -15.49 -10.17
C ARG A 25 -4.99 -16.55 -9.24
N SER A 26 -4.46 -17.78 -9.18
CA SER A 26 -4.97 -18.81 -8.27
C SER A 26 -4.82 -18.44 -6.79
N VAL A 27 -3.95 -17.49 -6.45
CA VAL A 27 -3.79 -16.99 -5.08
C VAL A 27 -4.89 -16.04 -4.64
N MET A 28 -5.74 -15.55 -5.57
CA MET A 28 -6.72 -14.50 -5.29
C MET A 28 -7.76 -14.95 -4.27
N ILE A 29 -7.95 -14.12 -3.25
CA ILE A 29 -8.93 -14.32 -2.18
C ILE A 29 -10.10 -13.37 -2.46
N HIS A 30 -11.26 -13.94 -2.75
CA HIS A 30 -12.50 -13.20 -2.98
C HIS A 30 -13.35 -13.13 -1.70
N PRO A 31 -14.30 -12.19 -1.62
CA PRO A 31 -15.22 -12.07 -0.47
C PRO A 31 -15.87 -13.37 0.00
N ASP A 32 -16.18 -14.28 -0.94
CA ASP A 32 -16.84 -15.56 -0.68
C ASP A 32 -15.86 -16.75 -0.68
N SER A 33 -14.55 -16.50 -0.84
CA SER A 33 -13.54 -17.55 -0.78
C SER A 33 -13.47 -18.15 0.63
N PRO A 34 -13.22 -19.46 0.76
CA PRO A 34 -12.92 -20.05 2.06
C PRO A 34 -11.63 -19.42 2.61
N CYS A 35 -11.68 -18.90 3.83
CA CYS A 35 -10.51 -18.35 4.52
C CYS A 35 -9.99 -19.34 5.57
N GLU A 36 -8.67 -19.46 5.69
CA GLU A 36 -8.08 -20.15 6.83
C GLU A 36 -8.45 -19.42 8.13
N PRO A 37 -8.94 -20.13 9.16
CA PRO A 37 -9.27 -19.50 10.44
C PRO A 37 -8.06 -18.76 11.01
N PHE A 38 -8.27 -17.51 11.38
CA PHE A 38 -7.26 -16.69 12.05
C PHE A 38 -7.98 -15.79 13.06
N GLU A 39 -7.60 -15.93 14.32
CA GLU A 39 -8.16 -15.16 15.43
C GLU A 39 -7.07 -14.33 16.07
N HIS A 40 -7.41 -13.09 16.40
CA HIS A 40 -6.53 -12.18 17.10
C HIS A 40 -7.37 -11.16 17.85
N GLU A 41 -7.04 -10.88 19.10
CA GLU A 41 -7.83 -10.02 19.99
C GLU A 41 -8.06 -8.60 19.43
N SER A 42 -7.11 -8.10 18.66
CA SER A 42 -7.20 -6.78 18.05
C SER A 42 -8.14 -6.70 16.84
N LEU A 43 -8.49 -7.82 16.18
CA LEU A 43 -9.27 -7.76 14.95
C LEU A 43 -10.71 -7.26 15.17
N PRO A 44 -11.47 -7.72 16.18
CA PRO A 44 -12.78 -7.16 16.48
C PRO A 44 -12.71 -5.65 16.79
N LEU A 45 -11.71 -5.21 17.56
CA LEU A 45 -11.52 -3.79 17.88
C LEU A 45 -11.24 -2.95 16.62
N LEU A 46 -10.34 -3.41 15.76
CA LEU A 46 -10.04 -2.71 14.50
C LEU A 46 -11.26 -2.66 13.59
N ALA A 47 -12.02 -3.76 13.49
CA ALA A 47 -13.26 -3.81 12.71
C ALA A 47 -14.30 -2.81 13.21
N GLU A 48 -14.50 -2.72 14.53
CA GLU A 48 -15.41 -1.74 15.13
C GLU A 48 -14.99 -0.30 14.82
N ARG A 49 -13.68 0.00 14.90
CA ARG A 49 -13.12 1.33 14.59
C ARG A 49 -13.24 1.70 13.12
N ILE A 50 -13.06 0.73 12.21
CA ILE A 50 -13.28 0.94 10.77
C ILE A 50 -14.75 1.26 10.50
N VAL A 51 -15.68 0.48 11.06
CA VAL A 51 -17.12 0.71 10.86
C VAL A 51 -17.57 2.04 11.50
N GLU A 52 -17.04 2.39 12.67
CA GLU A 52 -17.29 3.68 13.30
C GLU A 52 -16.75 4.84 12.46
N SER A 53 -15.53 4.72 11.93
CA SER A 53 -14.92 5.72 11.06
C SER A 53 -15.73 5.94 9.80
N ALA A 54 -16.19 4.86 9.15
CA ALA A 54 -17.04 4.93 7.96
C ALA A 54 -18.35 5.68 8.24
N ARG A 55 -19.02 5.35 9.37
CA ARG A 55 -20.26 6.03 9.79
C ARG A 55 -20.08 7.51 10.07
N ASN A 56 -18.90 7.89 10.56
CA ASN A 56 -18.57 9.27 10.91
C ASN A 56 -17.83 10.01 9.77
N GLU A 57 -17.79 9.43 8.56
CA GLU A 57 -17.11 9.96 7.37
C GLU A 57 -15.64 10.34 7.64
N ARG A 58 -14.97 9.52 8.46
CA ARG A 58 -13.56 9.66 8.80
C ARG A 58 -12.68 8.79 7.91
N PRO A 59 -11.44 9.20 7.63
CA PRO A 59 -10.55 8.44 6.79
C PRO A 59 -10.28 7.05 7.34
N ILE A 60 -10.33 6.05 6.44
CA ILE A 60 -9.86 4.69 6.68
C ILE A 60 -8.77 4.44 5.64
N ILE A 61 -7.52 4.56 6.10
CA ILE A 61 -6.33 4.59 5.24
C ILE A 61 -5.55 3.30 5.43
N PHE A 62 -5.37 2.52 4.39
CA PHE A 62 -4.49 1.36 4.42
C PHE A 62 -3.22 1.68 3.62
N PHE A 63 -2.06 1.43 4.21
CA PHE A 63 -0.78 1.44 3.51
C PHE A 63 -0.30 0.00 3.39
N CYS A 64 -0.29 -0.52 2.16
CA CYS A 64 0.06 -1.91 1.87
C CYS A 64 1.43 -2.02 1.19
N GLY A 65 2.23 -2.99 1.62
CA GLY A 65 3.38 -3.45 0.84
C GLY A 65 2.98 -4.45 -0.24
N ALA A 66 3.86 -4.67 -1.21
CA ALA A 66 3.72 -5.64 -2.30
C ALA A 66 3.22 -7.03 -1.89
N HIS A 67 3.67 -7.54 -0.75
CA HIS A 67 3.30 -8.88 -0.30
C HIS A 67 1.80 -9.03 0.00
N VAL A 68 1.11 -7.93 0.34
CA VAL A 68 -0.34 -7.97 0.56
C VAL A 68 -1.07 -8.37 -0.73
N LEU A 69 -0.66 -7.79 -1.86
CA LEU A 69 -1.25 -8.08 -3.18
C LEU A 69 -0.77 -9.44 -3.72
N ARG A 70 0.51 -9.79 -3.53
CA ARG A 70 1.04 -11.12 -3.89
C ARG A 70 0.36 -12.26 -3.15
N LYS A 71 -0.17 -12.01 -1.96
CA LYS A 71 -0.98 -12.96 -1.18
C LYS A 71 -2.46 -12.97 -1.56
N GLY A 72 -2.83 -12.31 -2.67
CA GLY A 72 -4.16 -12.41 -3.27
C GLY A 72 -5.23 -11.52 -2.65
N ASN A 73 -4.86 -10.54 -1.82
CA ASN A 73 -5.84 -9.72 -1.08
C ASN A 73 -6.50 -8.60 -1.90
N GLY A 74 -6.11 -8.42 -3.18
CA GLY A 74 -6.66 -7.39 -4.06
C GLY A 74 -8.20 -7.33 -4.07
N PRO A 75 -8.90 -8.45 -4.35
CA PRO A 75 -10.37 -8.45 -4.39
C PRO A 75 -11.04 -8.04 -3.08
N LEU A 76 -10.47 -8.40 -1.92
CA LEU A 76 -10.99 -7.98 -0.62
C LEU A 76 -10.83 -6.48 -0.39
N LEU A 77 -9.67 -5.92 -0.77
CA LEU A 77 -9.44 -4.48 -0.69
C LEU A 77 -10.41 -3.71 -1.59
N ILE A 78 -10.68 -4.22 -2.79
CA ILE A 78 -11.65 -3.63 -3.74
C ILE A 78 -13.06 -3.65 -3.14
N ASP A 79 -13.52 -4.78 -2.60
CA ASP A 79 -14.85 -4.84 -1.97
C ASP A 79 -14.94 -3.88 -0.76
N MET A 80 -13.86 -3.73 0.02
CA MET A 80 -13.82 -2.71 1.09
C MET A 80 -13.91 -1.28 0.56
N MET A 81 -13.31 -0.97 -0.60
CA MET A 81 -13.48 0.33 -1.26
C MET A 81 -14.92 0.54 -1.70
N GLU A 82 -15.52 -0.45 -2.36
CA GLU A 82 -16.92 -0.41 -2.84
C GLU A 82 -17.91 -0.18 -1.69
N ARG A 83 -17.63 -0.73 -0.51
CA ARG A 83 -18.46 -0.57 0.70
C ARG A 83 -18.13 0.66 1.54
N GLY A 84 -17.11 1.44 1.17
CA GLY A 84 -16.66 2.62 1.94
C GLY A 84 -15.91 2.29 3.24
N PHE A 85 -15.43 1.06 3.40
CA PHE A 85 -14.58 0.65 4.53
C PHE A 85 -13.08 0.82 4.25
N LEU A 86 -12.72 1.29 3.06
CA LEU A 86 -11.37 1.68 2.68
C LEU A 86 -11.47 2.95 1.82
N THR A 87 -11.08 4.10 2.39
CA THR A 87 -11.24 5.40 1.73
C THR A 87 -9.94 5.93 1.11
N HIS A 88 -8.81 5.28 1.38
CA HIS A 88 -7.52 5.58 0.76
C HIS A 88 -6.64 4.34 0.83
N LEU A 89 -6.08 3.90 -0.31
CA LEU A 89 -5.06 2.85 -0.35
C LEU A 89 -3.72 3.43 -0.80
N ALA A 90 -2.68 3.26 0.01
CA ALA A 90 -1.32 3.64 -0.33
C ALA A 90 -0.49 2.38 -0.59
N LEU A 91 0.36 2.43 -1.62
CA LEU A 91 1.26 1.34 -2.03
C LEU A 91 2.71 1.84 -2.08
N ASN A 92 3.65 0.92 -1.94
CA ASN A 92 5.01 1.14 -2.44
C ASN A 92 5.08 0.82 -3.95
N GLY A 93 6.17 1.22 -4.61
CA GLY A 93 6.35 1.01 -6.06
C GLY A 93 6.20 -0.47 -6.46
N ALA A 94 6.82 -1.39 -5.73
CA ALA A 94 6.66 -2.82 -5.92
C ALA A 94 5.18 -3.28 -5.88
N GLY A 95 4.37 -2.73 -4.97
CA GLY A 95 2.93 -3.02 -4.91
C GLY A 95 2.22 -2.61 -6.20
N ALA A 96 2.54 -1.45 -6.76
CA ALA A 96 1.98 -1.01 -8.03
C ALA A 96 2.40 -1.91 -9.20
N ILE A 97 3.66 -2.37 -9.22
CA ILE A 97 4.16 -3.31 -10.24
C ILE A 97 3.39 -4.64 -10.20
N HIS A 98 3.24 -5.23 -9.02
CA HIS A 98 2.53 -6.50 -8.90
C HIS A 98 1.05 -6.38 -9.29
N ASP A 99 0.38 -5.30 -8.87
CA ASP A 99 -1.01 -5.04 -9.27
C ASP A 99 -1.13 -4.90 -10.80
N PHE A 100 -0.23 -4.13 -11.42
CA PHE A 100 -0.19 -3.88 -12.85
C PHE A 100 0.04 -5.16 -13.67
N GLU A 101 1.03 -5.99 -13.29
CA GLU A 101 1.33 -7.24 -13.97
C GLU A 101 0.19 -8.27 -13.82
N LEU A 102 -0.38 -8.39 -12.61
CA LEU A 102 -1.54 -9.25 -12.37
C LEU A 102 -2.76 -8.80 -13.20
N ALA A 103 -2.97 -7.50 -13.35
CA ALA A 103 -4.02 -6.96 -14.20
C ALA A 103 -3.77 -7.28 -15.69
N MET A 104 -2.52 -7.13 -16.15
CA MET A 104 -2.15 -7.26 -17.55
C MET A 104 -2.13 -8.71 -18.03
N ILE A 105 -1.49 -9.60 -17.28
CA ILE A 105 -1.18 -10.96 -17.72
C ILE A 105 -1.62 -12.04 -16.74
N GLY A 106 -2.14 -11.67 -15.57
CA GLY A 106 -2.63 -12.64 -14.58
C GLY A 106 -1.52 -13.39 -13.86
N ALA A 107 -0.27 -12.92 -13.98
CA ALA A 107 0.88 -13.52 -13.35
C ALA A 107 1.89 -12.44 -12.95
N THR A 108 2.66 -12.70 -11.90
CA THR A 108 3.67 -11.79 -11.38
C THR A 108 4.71 -12.54 -10.56
N THR A 109 5.70 -11.81 -10.01
CA THR A 109 6.83 -12.34 -9.23
C THR A 109 7.79 -13.15 -10.07
N GLU A 110 9.07 -12.87 -9.87
CA GLU A 110 10.15 -13.59 -10.50
C GLU A 110 11.13 -14.08 -9.44
N SER A 111 11.88 -15.13 -9.77
CA SER A 111 12.94 -15.63 -8.89
C SER A 111 14.11 -14.66 -8.88
N VAL A 112 14.28 -13.94 -7.78
CA VAL A 112 15.39 -12.99 -7.58
C VAL A 112 16.74 -13.67 -7.82
N ALA A 113 16.97 -14.81 -7.15
CA ALA A 113 18.26 -15.50 -7.21
C ALA A 113 18.62 -15.94 -8.64
N ARG A 114 17.64 -16.46 -9.38
CA ARG A 114 17.84 -16.88 -10.77
C ARG A 114 18.16 -15.69 -11.67
N TYR A 115 17.29 -14.69 -11.69
CA TYR A 115 17.38 -13.63 -12.69
C TYR A 115 18.48 -12.60 -12.38
N VAL A 116 18.90 -12.45 -11.12
CA VAL A 116 20.10 -11.68 -10.78
C VAL A 116 21.34 -12.36 -11.36
N SER A 117 21.44 -13.69 -11.22
CA SER A 117 22.55 -14.47 -11.78
C SER A 117 22.58 -14.41 -13.32
N GLU A 118 21.41 -14.39 -13.95
CA GLU A 118 21.27 -14.30 -15.42
C GLU A 118 21.36 -12.87 -15.98
N GLY A 119 21.45 -11.84 -15.12
CA GLY A 119 21.47 -10.42 -15.53
C GLY A 119 20.17 -9.92 -16.14
N GLN A 120 19.02 -10.49 -15.74
CA GLN A 120 17.69 -10.22 -16.30
C GLN A 120 16.67 -9.74 -15.25
N PHE A 121 17.05 -9.70 -13.97
CA PHE A 121 16.12 -9.38 -12.88
C PHE A 121 15.48 -8.01 -13.12
N GLY A 122 14.15 -7.99 -13.21
CA GLY A 122 13.42 -6.75 -13.44
C GLY A 122 13.44 -6.18 -14.86
N LEU A 123 14.16 -6.77 -15.81
CA LEU A 123 14.35 -6.22 -17.16
C LEU A 123 13.30 -6.74 -18.15
N TRP A 124 12.03 -6.44 -17.86
CA TRP A 124 10.86 -6.87 -18.64
C TRP A 124 10.15 -5.71 -19.32
N THR A 125 9.98 -5.78 -20.65
CA THR A 125 9.54 -4.65 -21.49
C THR A 125 8.19 -4.07 -21.09
N GLU A 126 7.17 -4.91 -20.92
CA GLU A 126 5.78 -4.48 -20.72
C GLU A 126 5.56 -3.80 -19.38
N THR A 127 6.29 -4.21 -18.33
CA THR A 127 6.24 -3.56 -17.00
C THR A 127 6.75 -2.12 -17.06
N GLY A 128 7.60 -1.80 -18.03
CA GLY A 128 8.11 -0.44 -18.29
C GLY A 128 7.02 0.59 -18.65
N ARG A 129 5.80 0.15 -18.99
CA ARG A 129 4.64 1.05 -19.25
C ARG A 129 4.24 1.88 -18.03
N ILE A 130 4.61 1.46 -16.81
CA ILE A 130 4.44 2.28 -15.60
C ILE A 130 5.29 3.56 -15.66
N ASN A 131 6.48 3.50 -16.27
CA ASN A 131 7.31 4.70 -16.48
C ASN A 131 6.66 5.66 -17.47
N ASP A 132 5.97 5.13 -18.49
CA ASP A 132 5.24 5.93 -19.45
C ASP A 132 4.04 6.62 -18.77
N ALA A 133 3.32 5.90 -17.90
CA ALA A 133 2.27 6.46 -17.06
C ALA A 133 2.80 7.55 -16.11
N ALA A 134 4.02 7.43 -15.60
CA ALA A 134 4.63 8.48 -14.79
C ALA A 134 4.87 9.78 -15.57
N ARG A 135 5.25 9.70 -16.86
CA ARG A 135 5.39 10.87 -17.74
C ARG A 135 4.03 11.51 -18.04
N GLU A 136 3.00 10.69 -18.28
CA GLU A 136 1.62 11.16 -18.43
C GLU A 136 1.13 11.87 -17.14
N ALA A 137 1.38 11.25 -15.98
CA ALA A 137 1.02 11.79 -14.68
C ALA A 137 1.65 13.16 -14.40
N GLN A 138 2.93 13.33 -14.74
CA GLN A 138 3.63 14.61 -14.61
C GLN A 138 2.99 15.70 -15.49
N HIS A 139 2.65 15.35 -16.74
CA HIS A 139 2.03 16.29 -17.67
C HIS A 139 0.62 16.71 -17.20
N GLU A 140 -0.15 15.79 -16.64
CA GLU A 140 -1.51 16.04 -16.15
C GLU A 140 -1.57 16.61 -14.72
N GLY A 141 -0.47 16.55 -13.96
CA GLY A 141 -0.42 16.97 -12.57
C GLY A 141 -1.14 16.03 -11.60
N ILE A 142 -1.21 14.74 -11.93
CA ILE A 142 -1.85 13.69 -11.11
C ILE A 142 -0.81 12.77 -10.44
N GLY A 143 -1.30 11.95 -9.50
CA GLY A 143 -0.50 10.92 -8.83
C GLY A 143 -0.16 9.73 -9.73
N LEU A 144 0.90 9.00 -9.39
CA LEU A 144 1.31 7.80 -10.13
C LEU A 144 0.25 6.70 -10.03
N GLY A 145 -0.32 6.48 -8.85
CA GLY A 145 -1.34 5.45 -8.66
C GLY A 145 -2.59 5.69 -9.51
N GLU A 146 -3.04 6.95 -9.59
CA GLU A 146 -4.15 7.35 -10.47
C GLU A 146 -3.82 7.15 -11.94
N ALA A 147 -2.63 7.57 -12.39
CA ALA A 147 -2.22 7.42 -13.79
C ALA A 147 -2.13 5.95 -14.22
N VAL A 148 -1.58 5.08 -13.37
CA VAL A 148 -1.52 3.63 -13.65
C VAL A 148 -2.92 3.01 -13.64
N GLY A 149 -3.79 3.40 -12.69
CA GLY A 149 -5.17 2.93 -12.67
C GLY A 149 -5.96 3.31 -13.93
N ARG A 150 -5.81 4.57 -14.39
CA ARG A 150 -6.39 5.05 -15.64
C ARG A 150 -5.85 4.31 -16.86
N LEU A 151 -4.55 4.04 -16.91
CA LEU A 151 -3.92 3.24 -17.96
C LEU A 151 -4.52 1.83 -18.03
N ILE A 152 -4.67 1.15 -16.89
CA ILE A 152 -5.23 -0.21 -16.83
C ILE A 152 -6.68 -0.24 -17.34
N GLU A 153 -7.51 0.73 -16.95
CA GLU A 153 -8.90 0.84 -17.39
C GLU A 153 -9.01 1.23 -18.87
N ARG A 154 -8.25 2.25 -19.31
CA ARG A 154 -8.24 2.74 -20.70
C ARG A 154 -7.82 1.67 -21.69
N ASP A 155 -6.76 0.93 -21.36
CA ASP A 155 -6.18 -0.09 -22.25
C ASP A 155 -6.85 -1.46 -22.04
N GLU A 156 -7.94 -1.50 -21.26
CA GLU A 156 -8.83 -2.65 -21.09
C GLU A 156 -8.11 -3.95 -20.70
N PHE A 157 -7.20 -3.89 -19.74
CA PHE A 157 -6.45 -5.07 -19.33
C PHE A 157 -7.39 -6.25 -18.96
N PRO A 158 -7.01 -7.49 -19.29
CA PRO A 158 -7.92 -8.64 -19.21
C PRO A 158 -8.36 -8.96 -17.78
N TYR A 159 -7.59 -8.55 -16.78
CA TYR A 159 -7.86 -8.82 -15.36
C TYR A 159 -7.99 -7.54 -14.52
N ARG A 160 -8.36 -6.42 -15.15
CA ARG A 160 -8.52 -5.11 -14.48
C ARG A 160 -9.50 -5.11 -13.31
N GLN A 161 -10.45 -6.05 -13.27
CA GLN A 161 -11.44 -6.16 -12.19
C GLN A 161 -10.82 -6.56 -10.85
N THR A 162 -9.63 -7.17 -10.85
CA THR A 162 -8.88 -7.54 -9.64
C THR A 162 -7.75 -6.58 -9.30
N SER A 163 -7.58 -5.50 -10.08
CA SER A 163 -6.57 -4.46 -9.83
C SER A 163 -7.08 -3.40 -8.87
N VAL A 164 -6.32 -3.17 -7.79
CA VAL A 164 -6.65 -2.11 -6.83
C VAL A 164 -6.44 -0.71 -7.43
N LEU A 165 -5.47 -0.56 -8.34
CA LEU A 165 -5.23 0.70 -9.04
C LEU A 165 -6.39 1.05 -9.98
N ALA A 166 -6.83 0.08 -10.78
CA ALA A 166 -7.99 0.23 -11.66
C ALA A 166 -9.28 0.50 -10.86
N ALA A 167 -9.49 -0.24 -9.77
CA ALA A 167 -10.62 -0.02 -8.87
C ALA A 167 -10.60 1.39 -8.26
N GLY A 168 -9.45 1.90 -7.85
CA GLY A 168 -9.27 3.27 -7.37
C GLY A 168 -9.76 4.30 -8.40
N ALA A 169 -9.30 4.17 -9.65
CA ALA A 169 -9.71 5.04 -10.74
C ALA A 169 -11.22 4.96 -11.02
N ARG A 170 -11.80 3.75 -11.04
CA ARG A 170 -13.22 3.51 -11.30
C ARG A 170 -14.14 4.02 -10.18
N LEU A 171 -13.73 3.86 -8.92
CA LEU A 171 -14.54 4.19 -7.75
C LEU A 171 -14.32 5.62 -7.24
N GLY A 172 -13.31 6.32 -7.76
CA GLY A 172 -12.90 7.63 -7.24
C GLY A 172 -12.28 7.56 -5.84
N VAL A 173 -11.74 6.40 -5.47
CA VAL A 173 -11.01 6.20 -4.20
C VAL A 173 -9.53 6.43 -4.47
N PRO A 174 -8.85 7.34 -3.74
CA PRO A 174 -7.42 7.58 -3.94
C PRO A 174 -6.61 6.30 -3.73
N VAL A 175 -5.86 5.93 -4.75
CA VAL A 175 -4.81 4.91 -4.67
C VAL A 175 -3.48 5.58 -4.99
N THR A 176 -2.59 5.68 -4.01
CA THR A 176 -1.32 6.42 -4.11
C THR A 176 -0.13 5.48 -4.15
N VAL A 177 0.92 5.83 -4.89
CA VAL A 177 2.14 5.03 -5.04
C VAL A 177 3.37 5.83 -4.61
N HIS A 178 3.99 5.39 -3.51
CA HIS A 178 5.17 6.02 -2.93
C HIS A 178 6.45 5.31 -3.35
N VAL A 179 7.16 5.93 -4.28
CA VAL A 179 8.33 5.36 -4.97
C VAL A 179 9.61 5.73 -4.23
N GLY A 180 10.47 4.72 -4.01
CA GLY A 180 11.88 4.95 -3.67
C GLY A 180 12.74 4.74 -4.91
N ILE A 181 13.37 5.81 -5.42
CA ILE A 181 14.17 5.74 -6.65
C ILE A 181 15.33 4.76 -6.44
N GLY A 182 15.45 3.80 -7.36
CA GLY A 182 16.42 2.71 -7.30
C GLY A 182 15.96 1.46 -6.52
N LEU A 183 14.74 1.42 -5.98
CA LEU A 183 14.19 0.23 -5.30
C LEU A 183 13.40 -0.69 -6.22
N ASP A 184 12.64 -0.11 -7.15
CA ASP A 184 11.71 -0.84 -8.02
C ASP A 184 12.34 -1.19 -9.37
N ILE A 185 12.01 -2.37 -9.92
CA ILE A 185 12.63 -2.95 -11.12
C ILE A 185 12.52 -2.06 -12.38
N ILE A 186 11.48 -1.23 -12.46
CA ILE A 186 11.25 -0.35 -13.61
C ILE A 186 12.22 0.83 -13.66
N HIS A 187 12.93 1.14 -12.57
CA HIS A 187 13.89 2.25 -12.52
C HIS A 187 15.14 1.98 -13.37
N GLU A 188 15.45 0.71 -13.58
CA GLU A 188 16.56 0.25 -14.39
C GLU A 188 16.33 0.55 -15.87
N HIS A 189 15.07 0.63 -16.31
CA HIS A 189 14.70 0.64 -17.71
C HIS A 189 15.16 1.92 -18.43
N PRO A 190 15.52 1.85 -19.72
CA PRO A 190 15.91 3.02 -20.52
C PRO A 190 14.86 4.14 -20.54
N ASN A 191 13.57 3.79 -20.46
CA ASN A 191 12.46 4.74 -20.49
C ASN A 191 12.14 5.38 -19.11
N PHE A 192 12.86 5.02 -18.03
CA PHE A 192 12.62 5.62 -16.72
C PHE A 192 13.10 7.07 -16.67
N ASP A 193 12.19 7.96 -16.30
CA ASP A 193 12.40 9.39 -16.08
C ASP A 193 12.20 9.71 -14.59
N GLY A 194 13.30 9.93 -13.88
CA GLY A 194 13.28 10.22 -12.45
C GLY A 194 12.59 11.54 -12.09
N ALA A 195 12.55 12.52 -13.00
CA ALA A 195 11.83 13.78 -12.77
C ALA A 195 10.32 13.54 -12.86
N ALA A 196 9.88 12.79 -13.86
CA ALA A 196 8.47 12.43 -14.02
C ALA A 196 7.97 11.56 -12.85
N THR A 197 8.68 10.47 -12.54
CA THR A 197 8.32 9.59 -11.42
C THR A 197 8.38 10.32 -10.08
N GLY A 198 9.39 11.18 -9.87
CA GLY A 198 9.50 12.00 -8.67
C GLY A 198 8.32 12.96 -8.52
N ALA A 199 7.92 13.63 -9.59
CA ALA A 199 6.76 14.53 -9.60
C ALA A 199 5.45 13.78 -9.31
N ALA A 200 5.20 12.66 -10.00
CA ALA A 200 3.99 11.86 -9.82
C ALA A 200 3.90 11.25 -8.41
N SER A 201 5.00 10.71 -7.88
CA SER A 201 5.01 10.14 -6.53
C SER A 201 4.91 11.21 -5.43
N TYR A 202 5.41 12.44 -5.69
CA TYR A 202 5.19 13.57 -4.79
C TYR A 202 3.74 14.06 -4.81
N ALA A 203 3.08 14.08 -5.98
CA ALA A 203 1.64 14.34 -6.06
C ALA A 203 0.85 13.33 -5.21
N ASP A 204 1.17 12.03 -5.33
CA ASP A 204 0.63 10.97 -4.48
C ASP A 204 0.88 11.22 -2.98
N PHE A 205 2.07 11.67 -2.61
CA PHE A 205 2.38 12.08 -1.23
C PHE A 205 1.49 13.21 -0.72
N LEU A 206 1.18 14.20 -1.56
CA LEU A 206 0.29 15.31 -1.17
C LEU A 206 -1.17 14.85 -1.06
N VAL A 207 -1.64 13.99 -1.96
CA VAL A 207 -2.99 13.37 -1.87
C VAL A 207 -3.11 12.53 -0.59
N PHE A 208 -2.11 11.70 -0.30
CA PHE A 208 -2.04 10.94 0.94
C PHE A 208 -2.01 11.86 2.18
N THR A 209 -1.20 12.92 2.15
CA THR A 209 -1.14 13.91 3.24
C THR A 209 -2.50 14.59 3.45
N GLN A 210 -3.23 14.89 2.38
CA GLN A 210 -4.58 15.44 2.48
C GLN A 210 -5.55 14.48 3.17
N SER A 211 -5.48 13.18 2.88
CA SER A 211 -6.27 12.17 3.61
C SER A 211 -5.87 12.12 5.09
N VAL A 212 -4.58 12.15 5.40
CA VAL A 212 -4.07 12.17 6.79
C VAL A 212 -4.47 13.44 7.54
N SER A 213 -4.64 14.58 6.86
CA SER A 213 -5.10 15.83 7.49
C SER A 213 -6.48 15.73 8.16
N ARG A 214 -7.27 14.73 7.74
CA ARG A 214 -8.62 14.42 8.24
C ARG A 214 -8.64 13.23 9.21
N LEU A 215 -7.48 12.68 9.59
CA LEU A 215 -7.37 11.41 10.33
C LEU A 215 -7.94 11.45 11.75
N GLU A 216 -8.25 12.63 12.30
CA GLU A 216 -8.95 12.73 13.59
C GLU A 216 -10.29 11.96 13.56
N GLY A 217 -10.42 10.96 14.43
CA GLY A 217 -11.53 10.01 14.50
C GLY A 217 -11.45 8.87 13.47
N GLY A 218 -10.37 8.76 12.71
CA GLY A 218 -10.18 7.77 11.64
C GLY A 218 -9.26 6.61 12.00
N VAL A 219 -8.92 5.82 10.97
CA VAL A 219 -8.08 4.62 11.07
C VAL A 219 -6.93 4.69 10.07
N PHE A 220 -5.73 4.34 10.53
CA PHE A 220 -4.56 4.10 9.66
C PHE A 220 -3.97 2.71 9.90
N LEU A 221 -3.97 1.85 8.88
CA LEU A 221 -3.35 0.53 8.95
C LEU A 221 -2.09 0.46 8.09
N ASN A 222 -1.00 -0.02 8.67
CA ASN A 222 0.26 -0.30 8.00
C ASN A 222 0.43 -1.81 7.83
N ILE A 223 0.26 -2.31 6.61
CA ILE A 223 0.15 -3.74 6.31
C ILE A 223 1.32 -4.17 5.42
N GLY A 224 2.28 -4.92 5.98
CA GLY A 224 3.37 -5.51 5.21
C GLY A 224 4.38 -4.53 4.62
N THR A 225 4.59 -3.37 5.26
CA THR A 225 5.56 -2.36 4.82
C THR A 225 6.39 -1.85 6.01
N ALA A 226 7.71 -2.06 5.94
CA ALA A 226 8.61 -1.82 7.06
C ALA A 226 9.28 -0.43 7.04
N VAL A 227 9.37 0.22 5.89
CA VAL A 227 10.07 1.51 5.74
C VAL A 227 9.17 2.55 5.08
N THR A 228 8.73 2.31 3.83
CA THR A 228 7.96 3.31 3.07
C THR A 228 6.69 3.72 3.79
N GLY A 229 5.89 2.77 4.27
CA GLY A 229 4.61 3.05 4.95
C GLY A 229 4.77 3.92 6.19
N PRO A 230 5.54 3.47 7.21
CA PRO A 230 5.72 4.25 8.43
C PRO A 230 6.39 5.60 8.19
N GLU A 231 7.37 5.68 7.30
CA GLU A 231 8.11 6.92 7.07
C GLU A 231 7.28 7.94 6.27
N VAL A 232 6.52 7.52 5.25
CA VAL A 232 5.59 8.42 4.53
C VAL A 232 4.49 8.92 5.48
N TYR A 233 3.88 8.00 6.23
CA TYR A 233 2.86 8.33 7.22
C TYR A 233 3.35 9.35 8.25
N LEU A 234 4.56 9.17 8.78
CA LEU A 234 5.12 10.10 9.76
C LEU A 234 5.23 11.52 9.22
N LYS A 235 5.69 11.71 7.96
CA LYS A 235 5.83 13.05 7.38
C LYS A 235 4.48 13.66 7.06
N ALA A 236 3.56 12.87 6.50
CA ALA A 236 2.18 13.28 6.25
C ALA A 236 1.48 13.74 7.54
N LEU A 237 1.60 12.97 8.63
CA LEU A 237 1.04 13.34 9.92
C LEU A 237 1.70 14.57 10.52
N ALA A 238 3.03 14.71 10.41
CA ALA A 238 3.74 15.89 10.88
C ALA A 238 3.28 17.17 10.16
N MET A 239 3.18 17.13 8.83
CA MET A 239 2.64 18.24 8.03
C MET A 239 1.19 18.55 8.42
N SER A 240 0.35 17.51 8.53
CA SER A 240 -1.06 17.63 8.90
C SER A 240 -1.25 18.26 10.28
N ARG A 241 -0.50 17.81 11.29
CA ARG A 241 -0.54 18.38 12.65
C ARG A 241 -0.03 19.82 12.67
N ASN A 242 1.00 20.13 11.88
CA ASN A 242 1.51 21.50 11.76
C ASN A 242 0.43 22.46 11.24
N ALA A 243 -0.22 22.10 10.13
CA ALA A 243 -1.30 22.89 9.54
C ALA A 243 -2.51 22.99 10.49
N ALA A 244 -2.99 21.86 11.01
CA ALA A 244 -4.13 21.81 11.92
C ALA A 244 -3.96 22.71 13.16
N ARG A 245 -2.75 22.73 13.74
CA ARG A 245 -2.45 23.56 14.92
C ARG A 245 -2.62 25.06 14.63
N ARG A 246 -2.30 25.51 13.41
CA ARG A 246 -2.48 26.92 13.00
C ARG A 246 -3.95 27.32 12.88
N GLU A 247 -4.82 26.34 12.68
CA GLU A 247 -6.27 26.51 12.58
C GLU A 247 -7.01 26.22 13.90
N GLY A 248 -6.29 26.00 15.00
CA GLY A 248 -6.90 25.65 16.29
C GLY A 248 -7.46 24.22 16.36
N ARG A 249 -7.14 23.37 15.37
CA ARG A 249 -7.52 21.94 15.34
C ARG A 249 -6.40 21.07 15.89
N ARG A 250 -6.74 19.85 16.30
CA ARG A 250 -5.80 18.82 16.74
C ARG A 250 -6.07 17.51 16.00
N ILE A 251 -5.00 16.76 15.69
CA ILE A 251 -5.06 15.41 15.12
C ILE A 251 -4.31 14.48 16.08
N ALA A 252 -5.03 13.86 17.01
CA ALA A 252 -4.49 13.04 18.07
C ALA A 252 -5.35 11.81 18.42
N GLN A 253 -6.67 11.85 18.18
CA GLN A 253 -7.59 10.77 18.53
C GLN A 253 -7.89 9.94 17.28
N PHE A 254 -7.10 8.90 17.03
CA PHE A 254 -7.32 7.97 15.92
C PHE A 254 -6.78 6.59 16.28
N THR A 255 -7.15 5.58 15.50
CA THR A 255 -6.66 4.21 15.68
C THR A 255 -5.62 3.88 14.62
N THR A 256 -4.48 3.34 15.05
CA THR A 256 -3.50 2.76 14.15
C THR A 256 -3.44 1.24 14.27
N GLY A 257 -3.01 0.56 13.20
CA GLY A 257 -2.73 -0.86 13.24
C GLY A 257 -1.49 -1.21 12.43
N VAL A 258 -0.73 -2.18 12.89
CA VAL A 258 0.38 -2.77 12.12
C VAL A 258 0.12 -4.26 11.94
N PHE A 259 0.22 -4.72 10.70
CA PHE A 259 0.09 -6.12 10.32
C PHE A 259 1.44 -6.57 9.75
N ASP A 260 2.11 -7.49 10.44
CA ASP A 260 3.44 -8.00 10.06
C ASP A 260 3.67 -9.39 10.68
N ILE A 261 4.73 -10.09 10.30
CA ILE A 261 5.12 -11.38 10.88
C ILE A 261 6.13 -11.24 12.01
N ALA A 262 6.77 -10.07 12.13
CA ALA A 262 7.82 -9.80 13.12
C ALA A 262 7.35 -10.13 14.54
N ASP A 263 8.25 -10.70 15.36
CA ASP A 263 7.97 -10.87 16.78
C ASP A 263 8.35 -9.59 17.53
N LEU A 264 7.36 -8.91 18.09
CA LEU A 264 7.58 -7.68 18.86
C LEU A 264 7.44 -7.90 20.37
N GLY A 265 7.06 -9.10 20.83
CA GLY A 265 6.73 -9.39 22.23
C GLY A 265 5.50 -8.64 22.75
N ASP A 266 5.29 -8.69 24.07
CA ASP A 266 4.02 -8.26 24.69
C ASP A 266 3.95 -6.77 25.05
N GLN A 267 5.11 -6.12 25.18
CA GLN A 267 5.18 -4.71 25.56
C GLN A 267 5.29 -3.83 24.32
N LEU A 268 4.16 -3.34 23.83
CA LEU A 268 4.06 -2.56 22.58
C LEU A 268 3.67 -1.09 22.76
N HIS A 269 3.56 -0.62 24.01
CA HIS A 269 3.09 0.73 24.36
C HIS A 269 4.23 1.71 24.69
N SER A 270 5.49 1.29 24.59
CA SER A 270 6.68 2.11 24.82
C SER A 270 7.72 1.86 23.73
N GLU A 271 8.67 2.77 23.53
CA GLU A 271 9.77 2.50 22.60
C GLU A 271 10.67 1.39 23.16
N ALA A 272 11.08 0.45 22.30
CA ALA A 272 12.17 -0.46 22.63
C ALA A 272 13.47 0.30 22.96
N ALA A 273 14.35 -0.31 23.76
CA ALA A 273 15.66 0.26 24.06
C ALA A 273 16.55 0.29 22.80
N ARG A 274 17.52 1.22 22.71
CA ARG A 274 18.38 1.38 21.51
C ARG A 274 19.28 0.18 21.21
N ASN A 275 19.55 -0.64 22.21
CA ASN A 275 20.30 -1.90 22.09
C ASN A 275 19.41 -3.09 21.73
N ASP A 276 18.10 -2.88 21.60
CA ASP A 276 17.13 -3.87 21.16
C ASP A 276 16.90 -3.73 19.63
N PRO A 277 17.01 -4.82 18.83
CA PRO A 277 16.80 -4.76 17.39
C PRO A 277 15.41 -4.23 17.00
N ARG A 278 14.38 -4.43 17.83
CA ARG A 278 13.02 -3.94 17.60
C ARG A 278 12.96 -2.41 17.53
N TYR A 279 13.92 -1.70 18.12
CA TYR A 279 14.04 -0.24 18.01
C TYR A 279 14.15 0.26 16.57
N TYR A 280 14.74 -0.56 15.69
CA TYR A 280 14.96 -0.22 14.28
C TYR A 280 13.78 -0.59 13.39
N PHE A 281 12.80 -1.31 13.92
CA PHE A 281 11.56 -1.64 13.22
C PHE A 281 10.59 -0.45 13.25
N ARG A 282 10.51 0.28 12.14
CA ARG A 282 9.74 1.54 12.04
C ARG A 282 8.25 1.38 12.31
N PRO A 283 7.56 0.30 11.88
CA PRO A 283 6.15 0.13 12.20
C PRO A 283 5.88 0.14 13.70
N TYR A 284 6.70 -0.56 14.49
CA TYR A 284 6.59 -0.53 15.94
C TYR A 284 6.78 0.89 16.49
N LYS A 285 7.94 1.47 16.21
CA LYS A 285 8.32 2.75 16.81
C LYS A 285 7.41 3.91 16.40
N THR A 286 7.12 4.00 15.11
CA THR A 286 6.40 5.13 14.53
C THR A 286 4.89 4.95 14.70
N VAL A 287 4.34 3.84 14.20
CA VAL A 287 2.89 3.65 14.04
C VAL A 287 2.23 3.23 15.36
N LEU A 288 2.87 2.35 16.14
CA LEU A 288 2.30 1.84 17.38
C LEU A 288 2.57 2.76 18.59
N VAL A 289 3.71 3.45 18.62
CA VAL A 289 4.10 4.22 19.82
C VAL A 289 3.98 5.72 19.58
N ARG A 290 4.80 6.28 18.69
CA ARG A 290 4.98 7.74 18.59
C ARG A 290 3.74 8.49 18.14
N THR A 291 3.06 8.01 17.10
CA THR A 291 1.98 8.79 16.49
C THR A 291 0.71 8.81 17.33
N VAL A 292 0.54 7.84 18.23
CA VAL A 292 -0.65 7.70 19.09
C VAL A 292 -0.43 8.22 20.52
N ALA A 293 0.80 8.56 20.91
CA ALA A 293 1.15 9.00 22.27
C ALA A 293 0.33 10.21 22.78
N ASP A 294 -0.23 11.01 21.88
CA ASP A 294 -1.03 12.20 22.18
C ASP A 294 -2.52 11.88 22.46
N GLY A 295 -2.90 10.60 22.51
CA GLY A 295 -4.21 10.10 22.94
C GLY A 295 -4.91 9.13 21.98
N GLY A 296 -4.26 8.69 20.91
CA GLY A 296 -4.77 7.66 20.03
C GLY A 296 -4.60 6.25 20.61
N ALA A 297 -5.01 5.24 19.85
CA ALA A 297 -4.81 3.84 20.19
C ALA A 297 -4.15 3.09 19.04
N SER A 298 -3.40 2.04 19.34
CA SER A 298 -2.72 1.24 18.34
C SER A 298 -2.85 -0.25 18.61
N CYS A 299 -2.87 -1.05 17.55
CA CYS A 299 -2.86 -2.52 17.64
C CYS A 299 -1.77 -3.13 16.77
N TYR A 300 -1.22 -4.26 17.20
CA TYR A 300 -0.33 -5.08 16.39
C TYR A 300 -1.00 -6.42 16.11
N VAL A 301 -1.10 -6.82 14.85
CA VAL A 301 -1.63 -8.12 14.44
C VAL A 301 -0.50 -8.91 13.78
N ARG A 302 -0.01 -9.93 14.49
CA ARG A 302 1.08 -10.76 13.99
C ARG A 302 0.56 -11.91 13.13
N GLY A 303 0.95 -11.97 11.86
CA GLY A 303 0.61 -13.11 10.99
C GLY A 303 0.81 -12.89 9.50
N ASP A 304 0.68 -13.96 8.71
CA ASP A 304 0.75 -13.90 7.25
C ASP A 304 -0.45 -13.12 6.66
N HIS A 305 -0.21 -12.32 5.63
CA HIS A 305 -1.25 -11.49 5.00
C HIS A 305 -2.36 -12.30 4.32
N ALA A 306 -2.10 -13.55 3.90
CA ALA A 306 -3.14 -14.45 3.40
C ALA A 306 -4.15 -14.87 4.49
N ARG A 307 -3.83 -14.65 5.77
CA ARG A 307 -4.71 -14.98 6.90
C ARG A 307 -5.24 -13.73 7.59
N THR A 308 -4.36 -12.75 7.83
CA THR A 308 -4.68 -11.57 8.63
C THR A 308 -5.60 -10.57 7.92
N VAL A 309 -5.44 -10.37 6.60
CA VAL A 309 -6.28 -9.44 5.83
C VAL A 309 -7.69 -10.02 5.61
N PRO A 310 -7.86 -11.31 5.22
CA PRO A 310 -9.20 -11.91 5.15
C PRO A 310 -9.91 -11.92 6.50
N ALA A 311 -9.20 -12.23 7.59
CA ALA A 311 -9.79 -12.19 8.92
C ALA A 311 -10.27 -10.79 9.32
N LEU A 312 -9.48 -9.74 9.05
CA LEU A 312 -9.92 -8.35 9.25
C LEU A 312 -11.15 -8.04 8.40
N TYR A 313 -11.12 -8.39 7.11
CA TYR A 313 -12.24 -8.19 6.19
C TYR A 313 -13.54 -8.78 6.75
N HIS A 314 -13.54 -10.07 7.11
CA HIS A 314 -14.74 -10.73 7.63
C HIS A 314 -15.22 -10.12 8.94
N GLN A 315 -14.31 -9.69 9.82
CA GLN A 315 -14.68 -8.98 11.07
C GLN A 315 -15.34 -7.63 10.76
N VAL A 316 -14.84 -6.87 9.79
CA VAL A 316 -15.46 -5.61 9.34
C VAL A 316 -16.86 -5.85 8.80
N ILE A 317 -17.03 -6.84 7.92
CA ILE A 317 -18.34 -7.19 7.35
C ILE A 317 -19.32 -7.64 8.44
N ALA A 318 -18.88 -8.45 9.40
CA ALA A 318 -19.70 -8.88 10.52
C ALA A 318 -20.11 -7.71 11.43
N ALA A 319 -19.16 -6.84 11.77
CA ALA A 319 -19.41 -5.65 12.60
C ALA A 319 -20.37 -4.66 11.93
N ALA A 320 -20.27 -4.50 10.60
CA ALA A 320 -21.17 -3.65 9.83
C ALA A 320 -22.62 -4.18 9.84
N LYS A 321 -22.82 -5.49 9.66
CA LYS A 321 -24.14 -6.13 9.71
C LYS A 321 -24.80 -5.97 11.07
N ASN A 322 -24.07 -6.22 12.16
CA ASN A 322 -24.60 -6.14 13.53
C ASN A 322 -25.09 -4.73 13.91
N LYS A 323 -24.53 -3.69 13.30
CA LYS A 323 -24.90 -2.28 13.54
C LYS A 323 -26.03 -1.77 12.64
N GLN A 324 -26.43 -2.50 11.60
CA GLN A 324 -27.63 -2.20 10.80
C GLN A 324 -28.91 -2.75 11.44
N THR A 325 -28.78 -3.80 12.25
CA THR A 325 -29.90 -4.46 12.95
C THR A 325 -30.23 -3.82 14.32
N ARG A 326 -29.47 -2.80 14.74
CA ARG A 326 -29.66 -2.04 15.99
C ARG A 326 -29.97 -0.60 15.68
#